data_AF-A0A1I4FUY3-F1
#
_entry.id   AF-A0A1I4FUY3-F1
#
_cell.length_a   1.000
_cell.length_b   1.000
_cell.length_c   1.000
_cell.angle_alpha   90.00
_cell.angle_beta   90.00
_cell.angle_gamma   90.00
#
_symmetry.space_group_name_H-M   'P 1'
#
loop_
_entity.id
_entity.type
_entity.pdbx_description
1 polymer ?
#
loop_
_entity_poly.entity_id
_entity_poly.type
_entity_poly.pdbx_seq_one_letter_code
_entity_poly.pdbx_strand_id
1 'polypeptide(L)'
;MGISEKDQDRYAHMAAVEEVVGGQSESGTSVHGTAAAALGQQFLLDALGSVEEVERAVGRPRVDKAGAKGEGSPLVQVRITAARKRELEALRVQMHRKSTSDVVRAAIDEYVERHRLSA
;
A
#
# COMPACT_ATOMS: atom_id res chain seq x y z
N MET A 1 19.11 29.54 -15.74
CA MET A 1 19.22 28.15 -16.22
C MET A 1 17.96 27.86 -17.02
N GLY A 2 18.06 27.80 -18.35
CA GLY A 2 16.97 27.38 -19.23
C GLY A 2 17.21 25.95 -19.69
N ILE A 3 16.14 25.20 -19.89
CA ILE A 3 16.21 23.86 -20.50
C ILE A 3 16.70 23.98 -21.95
N SER A 4 17.48 23.00 -22.39
CA SER A 4 18.03 22.94 -23.75
C SER A 4 16.92 22.99 -24.80
N GLU A 5 17.18 23.55 -25.98
CA GLU A 5 16.23 23.58 -27.10
C GLU A 5 15.71 22.18 -27.43
N LYS A 6 16.59 21.18 -27.39
CA LYS A 6 16.22 19.76 -27.55
C LYS A 6 15.27 19.25 -26.46
N ASP A 7 15.39 19.79 -25.24
CA ASP A 7 14.47 19.46 -24.15
C ASP A 7 13.13 20.17 -24.34
N GLN A 8 13.12 21.40 -24.83
CA GLN A 8 11.89 22.14 -25.16
C GLN A 8 11.10 21.41 -26.24
N ASP A 9 11.76 20.95 -27.31
CA ASP A 9 11.12 20.17 -28.38
C ASP A 9 10.58 18.83 -27.87
N ARG A 10 11.35 18.15 -27.00
CA ARG A 10 10.90 16.92 -26.36
C ARG A 10 9.67 17.15 -25.49
N TYR A 11 9.64 18.23 -24.70
CA TYR A 11 8.49 18.59 -23.89
C TYR A 11 7.28 18.98 -24.74
N ALA A 12 7.49 19.74 -25.82
CA ALA A 12 6.43 20.12 -26.76
C ALA A 12 5.82 18.89 -27.45
N HIS A 13 6.65 17.93 -27.86
CA HIS A 13 6.19 16.67 -28.44
C HIS A 13 5.41 15.82 -27.42
N MET A 14 5.87 15.73 -26.17
CA MET A 14 5.13 14.99 -25.12
C MET A 14 3.79 15.64 -24.80
N ALA A 15 3.74 16.98 -24.71
CA ALA A 15 2.50 17.71 -24.47
C ALA A 15 1.49 17.50 -25.62
N ALA A 16 1.95 17.53 -26.88
CA ALA A 16 1.11 17.27 -28.04
C ALA A 16 0.55 15.84 -28.07
N VAL A 17 1.28 14.85 -27.52
CA VAL A 17 0.81 13.47 -27.40
C VAL A 17 -0.24 13.32 -26.29
N GLU A 18 -0.10 14.05 -25.17
CA GLU A 18 -1.07 14.03 -24.06
C GLU A 18 -2.36 14.81 -24.39
N GLU A 19 -2.28 15.86 -25.22
CA GLU A 19 -3.46 16.65 -25.64
C GLU A 19 -4.36 15.91 -26.64
N VAL A 20 -3.83 14.87 -27.30
CA VAL A 20 -4.63 13.90 -28.05
C VAL A 20 -5.16 12.86 -27.06
N VAL A 21 -6.13 13.27 -26.23
CA VAL A 21 -7.02 12.33 -25.53
C VAL A 21 -7.95 11.70 -26.59
N GLY A 22 -7.37 10.83 -27.41
CA GLY A 22 -8.04 10.00 -28.40
C GLY A 22 -8.60 8.71 -27.79
N GLY A 23 -8.62 8.61 -26.46
CA GLY A 23 -9.43 7.60 -25.78
C GLY A 23 -10.88 8.03 -25.87
N GLN A 24 -11.60 7.57 -26.90
CA GLN A 24 -13.05 7.59 -26.84
C GLN A 24 -13.43 6.92 -25.51
N SER A 25 -14.07 7.66 -24.60
CA SER A 25 -14.76 7.02 -23.50
C SER A 25 -15.87 6.20 -24.15
N GLU A 26 -15.59 4.92 -24.39
CA GLU A 26 -16.63 3.98 -24.78
C GLU A 26 -17.74 4.13 -23.74
N SER A 27 -18.97 4.28 -24.20
CA SER A 27 -20.15 4.27 -23.33
C SER A 27 -20.35 2.86 -22.79
N GLY A 28 -19.43 2.40 -21.94
CA GLY A 28 -19.53 1.16 -21.20
C GLY A 28 -20.39 1.41 -19.97
N THR A 29 -21.29 0.46 -19.67
CA THR A 29 -21.95 0.42 -18.38
C THR A 29 -20.89 0.33 -17.29
N SER A 30 -20.69 1.40 -16.53
CA SER A 30 -19.81 1.40 -15.38
C SER A 30 -20.35 0.42 -14.36
N VAL A 31 -19.60 -0.67 -14.16
CA VAL A 31 -19.88 -1.58 -13.05
C VAL A 31 -19.58 -0.84 -11.75
N HIS A 32 -20.45 -1.03 -10.76
CA HIS A 32 -20.32 -0.43 -9.44
C HIS A 32 -20.44 -1.49 -8.35
N GLY A 33 -19.94 -1.17 -7.16
CA GLY A 33 -20.05 -2.05 -6.00
C GLY A 33 -19.32 -3.38 -6.20
N THR A 34 -19.97 -4.48 -5.82
CA THR A 34 -19.37 -5.82 -5.79
C THR A 34 -18.93 -6.32 -7.17
N ALA A 35 -19.67 -5.96 -8.23
CA ALA A 35 -19.32 -6.32 -9.60
C ALA A 35 -18.04 -5.63 -10.07
N ALA A 36 -17.85 -4.36 -9.68
CA ALA A 36 -16.61 -3.63 -9.97
C ALA A 36 -15.42 -4.18 -9.19
N ALA A 37 -15.64 -4.56 -7.93
CA ALA A 37 -14.61 -5.17 -7.08
C ALA A 37 -14.15 -6.52 -7.65
N ALA A 38 -15.07 -7.35 -8.14
CA ALA A 38 -14.73 -8.63 -8.76
C ALA A 38 -13.94 -8.46 -10.06
N LEU A 39 -14.36 -7.52 -10.93
CA LEU A 39 -13.64 -7.21 -12.18
C LEU A 39 -12.26 -6.63 -11.90
N GLY A 40 -12.14 -5.70 -10.94
CA GLY A 40 -10.86 -5.15 -10.50
C GLY A 40 -9.94 -6.21 -9.90
N GLN A 41 -10.49 -7.15 -9.13
CA GLN A 41 -9.72 -8.27 -8.57
C GLN A 41 -9.19 -9.20 -9.66
N GLN A 42 -10.02 -9.55 -10.65
CA GLN A 42 -9.59 -10.38 -11.77
C GLN A 42 -8.50 -9.69 -12.59
N PHE A 43 -8.66 -8.40 -12.88
CA PHE A 43 -7.65 -7.61 -13.58
C PHE A 43 -6.30 -7.61 -12.83
N LEU A 44 -6.33 -7.44 -11.51
CA LEU A 44 -5.13 -7.48 -10.68
C LEU A 44 -4.49 -8.88 -10.65
N LEU A 45 -5.31 -9.94 -10.65
CA LEU A 45 -4.81 -11.32 -10.73
C LEU A 45 -4.13 -11.59 -12.06
N ASP A 46 -4.71 -11.11 -13.16
CA ASP A 46 -4.13 -11.26 -14.50
C ASP A 46 -2.81 -10.48 -14.62
N ALA A 47 -2.69 -9.33 -13.95
CA ALA A 47 -1.50 -8.49 -13.96
C ALA A 47 -0.37 -8.98 -13.03
N LEU A 48 -0.72 -9.52 -11.85
CA LEU A 48 0.24 -9.88 -10.80
C LEU A 48 0.52 -11.39 -10.74
N GLY A 49 -0.35 -12.23 -11.30
CA GLY A 49 -0.13 -13.67 -11.46
C GLY A 49 -0.45 -14.54 -10.24
N SER A 50 -0.67 -13.96 -9.06
CA SER A 50 -1.08 -14.71 -7.86
C SER A 50 -2.01 -13.92 -6.93
N VAL A 51 -2.86 -14.64 -6.20
CA VAL A 51 -3.80 -14.03 -5.23
C VAL A 51 -3.03 -13.36 -4.10
N GLU A 52 -1.93 -13.96 -3.67
CA GLU A 52 -1.06 -13.44 -2.61
C GLU A 52 -0.42 -12.10 -2.98
N GLU A 53 -0.03 -11.92 -4.25
CA GLU A 53 0.54 -10.66 -4.73
C GLU A 53 -0.52 -9.58 -4.89
N VAL A 54 -1.74 -9.94 -5.30
CA VAL A 54 -2.89 -9.03 -5.33
C VAL A 54 -3.24 -8.57 -3.91
N GLU A 55 -3.37 -9.47 -2.94
CA GLU A 55 -3.65 -9.10 -1.55
C GLU A 55 -2.56 -8.22 -0.95
N ARG A 56 -1.29 -8.47 -1.32
CA ARG A 56 -0.16 -7.63 -0.92
C ARG A 56 -0.21 -6.24 -1.56
N ALA A 57 -0.60 -6.14 -2.84
CA ALA A 57 -0.69 -4.89 -3.57
C ALA A 57 -1.89 -4.02 -3.12
N VAL A 58 -3.01 -4.65 -2.77
CA VAL A 58 -4.26 -3.96 -2.36
C VAL A 58 -4.23 -3.53 -0.87
N GLY A 59 -3.23 -3.97 -0.09
CA GLY A 59 -2.80 -3.26 1.10
C GLY A 59 -3.50 -3.62 2.42
N ARG A 60 -4.05 -4.83 2.56
CA ARG A 60 -4.45 -5.38 3.88
C ARG A 60 -3.83 -6.75 4.14
N PRO A 61 -2.49 -6.81 4.31
CA PRO A 61 -1.81 -8.06 4.60
C PRO A 61 -2.30 -8.64 5.93
N ARG A 62 -2.56 -9.95 5.92
CA ARG A 62 -2.91 -10.73 7.11
C ARG A 62 -1.66 -10.97 7.94
N VAL A 63 -1.75 -10.66 9.23
CA VAL A 63 -0.71 -11.00 10.20
C VAL A 63 -0.90 -12.45 10.68
N ASP A 64 -2.16 -12.88 10.86
CA ASP A 64 -2.51 -14.24 11.26
C ASP A 64 -3.16 -15.02 10.10
N LYS A 65 -2.75 -16.27 9.92
CA LYS A 65 -3.33 -17.18 8.92
C LYS A 65 -4.65 -17.82 9.34
N ALA A 66 -5.11 -17.57 10.58
CA ALA A 66 -6.25 -18.26 11.19
C ALA A 66 -7.62 -17.58 10.98
N GLY A 67 -7.70 -16.46 10.24
CA GLY A 67 -8.94 -15.74 9.97
C GLY A 67 -9.68 -16.18 8.69
N ALA A 68 -11.00 -16.01 8.65
CA ALA A 68 -11.84 -16.31 7.48
C ALA A 68 -11.39 -15.51 6.26
N LYS A 69 -11.29 -16.13 5.06
CA LYS A 69 -10.84 -15.49 3.80
C LYS A 69 -11.56 -14.15 3.56
N GLY A 70 -10.81 -13.05 3.37
CA GLY A 70 -11.34 -11.67 3.29
C GLY A 70 -11.30 -10.86 4.59
N GLU A 71 -11.19 -11.49 5.76
CA GLU A 71 -11.01 -10.78 7.04
C GLU A 71 -9.56 -10.33 7.20
N GLY A 72 -9.35 -9.04 7.41
CA GLY A 72 -8.04 -8.45 7.70
C GLY A 72 -7.72 -8.54 9.19
N SER A 73 -6.44 -8.48 9.55
CA SER A 73 -6.06 -8.41 10.96
C SER A 73 -6.64 -7.15 11.64
N PRO A 74 -7.10 -7.23 12.89
CA PRO A 74 -7.58 -6.08 13.64
C PRO A 74 -6.54 -4.94 13.63
N LEU A 75 -7.02 -3.71 13.41
CA LEU A 75 -6.16 -2.53 13.34
C LEU A 75 -6.33 -1.69 14.61
N VAL A 76 -5.19 -1.37 15.25
CA VAL A 76 -5.13 -0.41 16.35
C VAL A 76 -4.54 0.91 15.81
N GLN A 77 -5.32 1.99 15.90
CA GLN A 77 -4.86 3.33 15.49
C GLN A 77 -4.57 4.20 16.71
N VAL A 78 -3.35 4.72 16.81
CA VAL A 78 -2.92 5.57 17.93
C VAL A 78 -2.18 6.80 17.41
N ARG A 79 -2.47 7.96 18.00
CA ARG A 79 -1.72 9.19 17.73
C ARG A 79 -0.43 9.21 18.53
N ILE A 80 0.68 9.52 17.86
CA ILE A 80 2.00 9.65 18.48
C ILE A 80 2.63 10.99 18.07
N THR A 81 3.61 11.44 18.85
CA THR A 81 4.37 12.65 18.51
C THR A 81 5.28 12.43 17.29
N ALA A 82 5.62 13.50 16.59
CA ALA A 82 6.55 13.43 15.45
C ALA A 82 7.96 12.95 15.85
N ALA A 83 8.38 13.23 17.09
CA ALA A 83 9.63 12.69 17.64
C ALA A 83 9.57 11.16 17.76
N ARG A 84 8.48 10.63 18.35
CA ARG A 84 8.29 9.19 18.51
C ARG A 84 8.20 8.45 17.17
N LYS A 85 7.58 9.08 16.16
CA LYS A 85 7.54 8.52 14.80
C LYS A 85 8.96 8.38 14.20
N ARG A 86 9.84 9.35 14.43
CA ARG A 86 11.25 9.28 13.97
C ARG A 86 12.04 8.22 14.71
N GLU A 87 11.83 8.10 16.02
CA GLU A 87 12.48 7.05 16.83
C GLU A 87 12.06 5.64 16.39
N LEU A 88 10.78 5.43 16.08
CA LEU A 88 10.27 4.16 15.55
C LEU A 88 10.94 3.77 14.21
N GLU A 89 11.20 4.76 13.35
CA GLU A 89 11.89 4.53 12.09
C GLU A 89 13.37 4.18 12.30
N ALA A 90 14.04 4.85 13.24
CA ALA A 90 15.41 4.51 13.62
C ALA A 90 15.49 3.08 14.19
N LEU A 91 14.56 2.71 15.08
CA LEU A 91 14.46 1.36 15.62
C LEU A 91 14.21 0.31 14.54
N ARG A 92 13.38 0.61 13.52
CA ARG A 92 13.16 -0.28 12.38
C ARG A 92 14.48 -0.64 11.69
N VAL A 93 15.32 0.37 11.44
CA VAL A 93 16.63 0.18 10.79
C VAL A 93 17.57 -0.61 11.71
N GLN A 94 17.65 -0.25 13.00
CA GLN A 94 18.52 -0.92 13.97
C GLN A 94 18.15 -2.39 14.19
N MET A 95 16.86 -2.71 14.20
CA MET A 95 16.36 -4.07 14.43
C MET A 95 16.19 -4.87 13.14
N HIS A 96 16.65 -4.34 12.00
CA HIS A 96 16.52 -4.97 10.67
C HIS A 96 15.09 -5.44 10.34
N ARG A 97 14.09 -4.65 10.74
CA ARG A 97 12.67 -4.98 10.49
C ARG A 97 12.22 -4.45 9.13
N LYS A 98 11.30 -5.16 8.48
CA LYS A 98 10.78 -4.81 7.16
C LYS A 98 9.87 -3.59 7.21
N SER A 99 9.11 -3.44 8.29
CA SER A 99 8.18 -2.33 8.48
C SER A 99 8.18 -1.80 9.91
N THR A 100 7.77 -0.55 10.07
CA THR A 100 7.53 0.04 11.40
C THR A 100 6.44 -0.70 12.17
N SER A 101 5.49 -1.33 11.47
CA SER A 101 4.47 -2.17 12.09
C SER A 101 5.07 -3.41 12.76
N ASP A 102 6.13 -4.00 12.20
CA ASP A 102 6.81 -5.15 12.82
C ASP A 102 7.49 -4.76 14.13
N VAL A 103 8.06 -3.54 14.19
CA VAL A 103 8.65 -2.99 15.42
C VAL A 103 7.57 -2.79 16.49
N VAL A 104 6.43 -2.19 16.10
CA VAL A 104 5.32 -1.93 17.03
C VAL A 104 4.72 -3.25 17.56
N ARG A 105 4.55 -4.27 16.72
CA ARG A 105 4.07 -5.58 17.16
C ARG A 105 5.01 -6.20 18.18
N ALA A 106 6.32 -6.24 17.90
CA ALA A 106 7.31 -6.78 18.83
C ALA A 106 7.33 -6.02 20.17
N ALA A 107 7.19 -4.69 20.14
CA ALA A 107 7.13 -3.88 21.35
C ALA A 107 5.86 -4.15 22.19
N ILE A 108 4.72 -4.39 21.53
CA ILE A 108 3.47 -4.76 22.21
C ILE A 108 3.62 -6.14 22.85
N ASP A 109 4.16 -7.13 22.12
CA ASP A 109 4.38 -8.49 22.63
C ASP A 109 5.28 -8.45 23.88
N GLU A 110 6.43 -7.77 23.79
CA GLU A 110 7.35 -7.60 24.92
C GLU A 110 6.67 -6.91 26.12
N TYR A 111 5.90 -5.85 25.87
CA TYR A 111 5.18 -5.14 26.92
C TYR A 111 4.15 -6.04 27.60
N VAL A 112 3.35 -6.79 26.83
CA VAL A 112 2.33 -7.70 27.36
C VAL A 112 2.98 -8.85 28.14
N GLU A 113 4.02 -9.48 27.62
CA GLU A 113 4.74 -10.56 28.31
C GLU A 113 5.32 -10.09 29.64
N ARG A 114 5.99 -8.93 29.65
CA ARG A 114 6.59 -8.34 30.86
C ARG A 114 5.55 -8.09 31.97
N HIS A 115 4.36 -7.61 31.60
CA HIS A 115 3.31 -7.28 32.57
C HIS A 115 2.47 -8.49 32.96
N ARG A 116 2.40 -9.53 32.11
CA ARG A 116 1.80 -10.81 32.49
C ARG A 116 2.65 -11.59 33.50
N LEU A 117 3.97 -11.47 33.43
CA LEU A 117 4.91 -12.10 34.38
C LEU A 117 5.01 -11.35 35.72
N SER A 118 4.52 -10.10 35.77
CA SER A 118 4.52 -9.26 36.97
C SER A 118 3.17 -9.26 37.71
N ALA A 119 2.19 -10.03 37.23
CA ALA A 119 0.86 -10.21 37.80
C ALA A 119 0.71 -11.65 38.31
#